data_AF-A0A353ZY91-F1
#
_entry.id   AF-A0A353ZY91-F1
#
_cell.length_a   1.000
_cell.length_b   1.000
_cell.length_c   1.000
_cell.angle_alpha   90.00
_cell.angle_beta   90.00
_cell.angle_gamma   90.00
#
_symmetry.space_group_name_H-M   'P 1'
#
loop_
_entity.id
_entity.type
_entity.pdbx_description
1 polymer ?
#
loop_
_entity_poly.entity_id
_entity_poly.type
_entity_poly.pdbx_seq_one_letter_code
_entity_poly.pdbx_strand_id
1 'polypeptide(L)' 'MQKKTTGKAEGSPRWMTQCDVIRYNLKIPEDMKKKLKREAQQKGLDMSSYICGVLSGDIRRSEK' A
#
# COMPACT_ATOMS: atom_id res chain seq x y z
N MET A 1 23.73 31.80 20.90
CA MET A 1 22.97 30.71 21.55
C MET A 1 21.48 30.94 21.26
N GLN A 2 20.91 30.25 20.27
CA GLN A 2 19.48 30.37 19.94
C GLN A 2 18.67 29.39 20.78
N LYS A 3 17.69 29.92 21.53
CA LYS A 3 16.73 29.16 22.34
C LYS A 3 15.67 28.54 21.42
N LYS A 4 15.50 27.22 21.50
CA LYS A 4 14.30 26.51 21.02
C LYS A 4 13.21 26.64 22.07
N THR A 5 12.03 27.14 21.70
CA THR A 5 10.79 26.91 22.47
C THR A 5 9.62 26.68 21.52
N THR A 6 9.30 25.40 21.41
CA THR A 6 8.01 24.77 21.06
C THR A 6 6.80 25.56 21.54
N GLY A 7 5.75 25.68 20.71
CA GLY A 7 4.49 26.29 21.13
C GLY A 7 3.34 26.09 20.16
N LYS A 8 2.65 24.94 20.34
CA LYS A 8 1.27 24.62 19.94
C LYS A 8 0.88 24.77 18.46
N ALA A 9 0.94 23.65 17.75
CA ALA A 9 0.11 23.46 16.57
C ALA A 9 -1.37 23.40 17.00
N GLU A 10 -2.10 24.50 16.85
CA GLU A 10 -3.57 24.48 16.76
C GLU A 10 -3.97 23.82 15.43
N GLY A 11 -3.87 22.50 15.39
CA GLY A 11 -4.41 21.71 14.31
C GLY A 11 -5.90 21.52 14.56
N SER A 12 -6.74 22.40 14.03
CA SER A 12 -8.16 22.11 13.80
C SER A 12 -8.29 20.70 13.23
N PRO A 13 -9.26 19.87 13.66
CA PRO A 13 -9.42 18.53 13.10
C PRO A 13 -9.64 18.67 11.60
N ARG A 14 -8.60 18.38 10.81
CA ARG A 14 -8.69 18.36 9.37
C ARG A 14 -9.41 17.06 9.07
N TRP A 15 -10.70 17.15 8.76
CA TRP A 15 -11.47 16.02 8.27
C TRP A 15 -10.65 15.44 7.11
N MET A 16 -10.28 14.16 7.20
CA MET A 16 -9.45 13.46 6.21
C MET A 16 -10.11 13.56 4.84
N THR A 17 -9.81 14.64 4.12
CA THR A 17 -10.22 14.83 2.75
C THR A 17 -9.12 14.20 1.91
N GLN A 18 -9.52 13.14 1.18
CA GLN A 18 -8.75 12.44 0.16
C GLN A 18 -7.75 11.40 0.71
N CYS A 19 -8.26 10.16 0.83
CA CYS A 19 -7.54 8.88 0.88
C CYS A 19 -6.04 8.98 1.20
N ASP A 20 -5.69 8.93 2.50
CA ASP A 20 -4.34 8.61 2.95
C ASP A 20 -3.98 7.18 2.48
N VAL A 21 -3.49 7.06 1.24
CA VAL A 21 -3.00 5.80 0.72
C VAL A 21 -1.65 5.56 1.36
N ILE A 22 -1.61 4.67 2.36
CA ILE A 22 -0.37 4.23 2.98
C ILE A 22 0.43 3.45 1.92
N ARG A 23 1.56 4.01 1.49
CA ARG A 23 2.45 3.38 0.51
C ARG A 23 3.47 2.49 1.22
N TYR A 24 3.45 1.20 0.91
CA TYR A 24 4.44 0.24 1.39
C TYR A 24 5.46 -0.09 0.30
N ASN A 25 6.74 -0.02 0.65
CA ASN A 25 7.81 -0.57 -0.18
C ASN A 25 8.07 -2.03 0.22
N LEU A 26 7.55 -2.97 -0.56
CA LEU A 26 7.73 -4.41 -0.31
C LEU A 26 9.00 -4.92 -0.99
N LYS A 27 9.89 -5.56 -0.21
CA LYS A 27 11.00 -6.33 -0.75
C LYS A 27 10.50 -7.74 -1.07
N ILE A 28 10.16 -7.97 -2.34
CA ILE A 28 9.69 -9.26 -2.83
C ILE A 28 10.83 -9.96 -3.58
N PRO A 29 11.15 -11.23 -3.28
CA PRO A 29 12.08 -12.02 -4.07
C PRO A 29 11.73 -12.04 -5.56
N GLU A 30 12.74 -12.01 -6.43
CA GLU A 30 12.57 -11.95 -7.89
C GLU A 30 11.68 -13.07 -8.45
N ASP A 31 11.81 -14.29 -7.91
CA ASP A 31 11.00 -15.44 -8.31
C ASP A 31 9.49 -15.21 -8.02
N MET A 32 9.17 -14.81 -6.79
CA MET A 32 7.80 -14.46 -6.41
C MET A 32 7.26 -13.27 -7.19
N LYS A 33 8.10 -12.28 -7.47
CA LYS A 33 7.71 -11.10 -8.26
C LYS A 33 7.24 -11.51 -9.66
N LYS A 34 7.94 -12.43 -10.31
CA LYS A 34 7.55 -12.97 -11.63
C LYS A 34 6.22 -13.73 -11.57
N LYS A 35 6.03 -14.55 -10.52
CA LYS A 35 4.78 -15.29 -10.31
C LYS A 35 3.59 -14.35 -10.12
N LEU A 36 3.71 -13.40 -9.18
CA LEU A 36 2.69 -12.39 -8.91
C LEU A 36 2.32 -11.56 -10.14
N LYS A 37 3.33 -11.17 -10.94
CA LYS A 37 3.10 -10.41 -12.17
C LYS A 37 2.30 -11.21 -13.20
N ARG A 38 2.61 -12.51 -13.38
CA ARG A 38 1.84 -13.39 -14.26
C ARG A 38 0.39 -13.56 -13.79
N GLU A 39 0.19 -13.80 -12.50
CA GLU A 39 -1.16 -13.96 -11.93
C GLU A 39 -1.99 -12.67 -12.05
N ALA A 40 -1.37 -11.51 -11.75
CA ALA A 40 -2.02 -10.21 -11.92
C ALA A 40 -2.43 -9.98 -13.38
N GLN A 41 -1.54 -10.29 -14.34
CA GLN A 41 -1.81 -10.17 -15.77
C GLN A 41 -2.93 -11.12 -16.23
N GLN A 42 -2.99 -12.35 -15.74
CA GLN A 42 -4.08 -13.29 -16.04
C GLN A 42 -5.45 -12.78 -15.58
N LYS A 43 -5.49 -12.02 -14.48
CA LYS A 43 -6.71 -11.39 -13.97
C LYS A 43 -6.96 -9.98 -14.53
N GLY A 44 -6.09 -9.48 -15.41
CA GLY A 44 -6.20 -8.14 -15.99
C GLY A 44 -6.01 -7.00 -14.97
N LEU A 45 -5.29 -7.26 -13.87
CA LEU A 45 -5.08 -6.30 -12.78
C LEU A 45 -3.63 -5.82 -12.76
N ASP A 46 -3.41 -4.58 -12.28
CA ASP A 46 -2.07 -4.15 -11.88
C ASP A 46 -1.58 -4.97 -10.67
N MET A 47 -0.27 -5.11 -10.57
CA MET A 47 0.38 -5.88 -9.51
C MET A 47 0.01 -5.37 -8.10
N SER A 48 -0.14 -4.06 -7.94
CA SER A 48 -0.50 -3.44 -6.65
C SER A 48 -1.94 -3.78 -6.25
N SER A 49 -2.88 -3.66 -7.21
CA SER A 49 -4.29 -4.01 -7.00
C SER A 49 -4.47 -5.50 -6.75
N TYR A 50 -3.69 -6.34 -7.45
CA TYR A 50 -3.68 -7.78 -7.22
C TYR A 50 -3.17 -8.12 -5.82
N ILE A 51 -2.03 -7.56 -5.39
CA ILE A 51 -1.49 -7.79 -4.04
C ILE A 51 -2.47 -7.31 -2.98
N CYS A 52 -3.04 -6.12 -3.15
CA CYS A 52 -4.03 -5.58 -2.23
C CYS A 52 -5.26 -6.50 -2.13
N GLY A 53 -5.84 -6.92 -3.27
CA GLY A 53 -6.98 -7.84 -3.27
C GLY A 53 -6.67 -9.22 -2.70
N VAL A 54 -5.43 -9.72 -2.85
CA VAL A 54 -5.01 -10.97 -2.20
C VAL A 54 -4.89 -10.79 -0.68
N LEU A 55 -4.34 -9.67 -0.21
CA LEU A 55 -4.19 -9.37 1.22
C LEU A 55 -5.53 -9.09 1.90
N SER A 56 -6.45 -8.42 1.21
CA SER A 56 -7.81 -8.14 1.69
C SER A 56 -8.73 -9.35 1.63
N GLY A 57 -8.35 -10.41 0.91
CA GLY A 57 -9.14 -11.63 0.76
C GLY A 57 -10.17 -11.60 -0.38
N ASP A 58 -10.33 -10.48 -1.08
CA ASP A 58 -11.16 -10.34 -2.29
C ASP A 58 -10.70 -11.28 -3.42
N ILE A 59 -9.40 -11.54 -3.50
CA ILE A 59 -8.80 -12.38 -4.52
C ILE A 59 -8.26 -13.65 -3.86
N ARG A 60 -9.00 -14.75 -4.01
CA ARG A 60 -8.48 -16.08 -3.70
C ARG A 60 -7.36 -16.43 -4.68
N ARG A 61 -6.20 -16.80 -4.16
CA ARG A 61 -5.16 -17.47 -4.94
C ARG A 61 -5.69 -18.84 -5.32
N SER A 62 -5.60 -19.18 -6.60
CA SER A 62 -5.86 -20.55 -7.03
C SER A 62 -4.67 -21.40 -6.61
N GLU A 63 -4.71 -21.94 -5.39
CA GLU A 63 -3.88 -23.09 -5.04
C GLU A 63 -4.39 -24.27 -5.88
N LYS A 64 -3.58 -24.71 -6.83
CA LYS A 64 -3.79 -25.92 -7.62
C LYS A 64 -2.50 -26.73 -7.57
#